data_AF-A0AAW9S870-F1
#
_entry.id   AF-A0AAW9S870-F1
#
_cell.length_a   1.000
_cell.length_b   1.000
_cell.length_c   1.000
_cell.angle_alpha   90.00
_cell.angle_beta   90.00
_cell.angle_gamma   90.00
#
_symmetry.space_group_name_H-M   'P 1'
#
loop_
_entity.id
_entity.type
_entity.pdbx_description
1 polymer ?
#
loop_
_entity_poly.entity_id
_entity_poly.type
_entity_poly.pdbx_seq_one_letter_code
_entity_poly.pdbx_strand_id
1 'polypeptide(L)'
;MNIGDKVRSIRGQEEGTIVRFISSTEVEVEIEDGFQIPFMVRDLVLISKDEQAFFDDKPTTVSNTPKPQTTSAFSSKGIFVGMHHKNDKLLEVFLVNNTDFQIPYTFGEEESQNYKAIAAGVLKAKSYQQVHELNLDKFERWPALVFQGLFFKAGPTQYRDPFVQRLKFRASNFYKSKAEIPQLKKDGYVFQLDASGKPPQPLDKEKLREQMLSGKKQEESEFQIRSIKKNKGLTQTIDLHAENFPDAPKDKDKLLSFQIDQFESALDEAIIAGVDEITFVHGVGNGVLRLEIQRRLGQNPQVEYFKDAQKEKFGYGATLAKIL
;
A
#
# COMPACT_ATOMS: atom_id res chain seq x y z
N MET A 1 -31.16 -26.56 -17.38
CA MET A 1 -30.43 -27.83 -17.32
C MET A 1 -30.68 -28.55 -18.62
N ASN A 2 -29.63 -28.81 -19.37
CA ASN A 2 -29.62 -29.51 -20.64
C ASN A 2 -28.67 -30.72 -20.54
N ILE A 3 -28.80 -31.64 -21.50
CA ILE A 3 -27.85 -32.74 -21.65
C ILE A 3 -26.45 -32.13 -21.93
N GLY A 4 -25.44 -32.58 -21.18
CA GLY A 4 -24.07 -32.05 -21.23
C GLY A 4 -23.74 -30.98 -20.18
N ASP A 5 -24.71 -30.53 -19.37
CA ASP A 5 -24.44 -29.61 -18.26
C ASP A 5 -23.80 -30.36 -17.08
N LYS A 6 -22.78 -29.76 -16.45
CA LYS A 6 -22.20 -30.26 -15.19
C LYS A 6 -23.12 -29.84 -14.04
N VAL A 7 -23.46 -30.79 -13.17
CA VAL A 7 -24.39 -30.58 -12.05
C VAL A 7 -23.82 -31.16 -10.76
N ARG A 8 -24.21 -30.56 -9.63
CA ARG A 8 -23.88 -31.02 -8.27
C ARG A 8 -25.17 -31.39 -7.55
N SER A 9 -25.16 -32.50 -6.82
CA SER A 9 -26.27 -32.89 -5.94
C SER A 9 -26.38 -31.97 -4.73
N ILE A 10 -27.61 -31.59 -4.35
CA ILE A 10 -27.88 -30.77 -3.15
C ILE A 10 -27.69 -31.59 -1.87
N ARG A 11 -27.95 -32.89 -1.93
CA ARG A 11 -27.99 -33.79 -0.77
C ARG A 11 -26.73 -34.64 -0.61
N GLY A 12 -25.85 -34.63 -1.61
CA GLY A 12 -24.61 -35.41 -1.64
C GLY A 12 -23.42 -34.58 -2.11
N GLN A 13 -22.22 -35.16 -2.09
CA GLN A 13 -20.99 -34.52 -2.60
C GLN A 13 -20.69 -34.89 -4.06
N GLU A 14 -21.63 -35.57 -4.71
CA GLU A 14 -21.45 -36.11 -6.06
C GLU A 14 -21.65 -35.01 -7.11
N GLU A 15 -20.69 -34.93 -8.03
CA GLU A 15 -20.73 -34.10 -9.23
C GLU A 15 -20.75 -35.00 -10.45
N GLY A 16 -21.46 -34.58 -11.49
CA GLY A 16 -21.51 -35.34 -12.72
C GLY A 16 -22.10 -34.53 -13.87
N THR A 17 -22.21 -35.17 -15.02
CA THR A 17 -22.75 -34.56 -16.25
C THR A 17 -24.07 -35.20 -16.59
N ILE A 18 -25.08 -34.39 -16.93
CA ILE A 18 -26.37 -34.91 -17.36
C ILE A 18 -26.20 -35.61 -18.71
N VAL A 19 -26.46 -36.92 -18.76
CA VAL A 19 -26.39 -37.70 -19.99
C VAL A 19 -27.76 -37.88 -20.65
N ARG A 20 -28.85 -37.91 -19.86
CA ARG A 20 -30.19 -38.16 -20.39
C ARG A 20 -31.30 -37.71 -19.43
N PHE A 21 -32.47 -37.35 -19.99
CA PHE A 21 -33.70 -37.15 -19.23
C PHE A 21 -34.55 -38.43 -19.26
N ILE A 22 -34.90 -38.96 -18.10
CA ILE A 22 -35.76 -40.14 -17.96
C ILE A 22 -37.24 -39.71 -17.96
N SER A 23 -37.53 -38.59 -17.29
CA SER A 23 -38.85 -37.96 -17.26
C SER A 23 -38.72 -36.44 -17.06
N SER A 24 -39.83 -35.71 -16.96
CA SER A 24 -39.82 -34.28 -16.65
C SER A 24 -39.26 -33.96 -15.25
N THR A 25 -39.18 -34.95 -14.36
CA THR A 25 -38.73 -34.79 -12.97
C THR A 25 -37.47 -35.57 -12.63
N GLU A 26 -36.96 -36.40 -13.54
CA GLU A 26 -35.86 -37.33 -13.28
C GLU A 26 -34.85 -37.36 -14.44
N VAL A 27 -33.57 -37.32 -14.08
CA VAL A 27 -32.43 -37.23 -15.00
C VAL A 27 -31.34 -38.23 -14.64
N GLU A 28 -30.63 -38.71 -15.64
CA GLU A 28 -29.50 -39.61 -15.50
C GLU A 28 -28.20 -38.80 -15.54
N VAL A 29 -27.40 -38.92 -14.49
CA VAL A 29 -26.15 -38.19 -14.31
C VAL A 29 -24.99 -39.18 -14.27
N GLU A 30 -23.99 -38.94 -15.11
CA GLU A 30 -22.74 -39.69 -15.12
C GLU A 30 -21.73 -39.02 -14.19
N ILE A 31 -21.31 -39.73 -13.14
CA ILE A 31 -20.31 -39.24 -12.17
C ILE A 31 -18.88 -39.51 -12.66
N GLU A 32 -17.87 -38.90 -12.03
CA GLU A 32 -16.45 -38.98 -12.44
C GLU A 32 -15.90 -40.42 -12.49
N ASP A 33 -16.48 -41.34 -11.71
CA ASP A 33 -16.15 -42.77 -11.70
C ASP A 33 -16.78 -43.56 -12.87
N GLY A 34 -17.51 -42.91 -13.78
CA GLY A 34 -18.10 -43.52 -14.98
C GLY A 34 -19.40 -44.30 -14.75
N PHE A 35 -20.02 -44.16 -13.58
CA PHE A 35 -21.32 -44.75 -13.26
C PHE A 35 -22.46 -43.78 -13.60
N GLN A 36 -23.56 -44.31 -14.13
CA GLN A 36 -24.78 -43.54 -14.43
C GLN A 36 -25.82 -43.78 -13.34
N ILE A 37 -26.22 -42.70 -12.65
CA ILE A 37 -27.13 -42.76 -11.50
C ILE A 37 -28.32 -41.83 -11.78
N PRO A 38 -29.57 -42.29 -11.51
CA PRO A 38 -30.75 -41.44 -11.63
C PRO A 38 -30.88 -40.49 -10.45
N PHE A 39 -31.12 -39.20 -10.76
CA PHE A 39 -31.37 -38.13 -9.80
C PHE A 39 -32.67 -37.38 -10.12
N MET A 40 -33.34 -36.87 -9.09
CA MET A 40 -34.45 -35.93 -9.30
C MET A 40 -33.91 -34.55 -9.68
N VAL A 41 -34.54 -33.89 -10.65
CA VAL A 41 -34.14 -32.54 -11.13
C VAL A 41 -34.08 -31.52 -9.99
N ARG A 42 -34.97 -31.62 -9.01
CA ARG A 42 -35.03 -30.72 -7.85
C ARG A 42 -33.86 -30.86 -6.88
N ASP A 43 -33.15 -31.98 -6.93
CA ASP A 43 -32.04 -32.28 -6.03
C ASP A 43 -30.67 -31.99 -6.70
N LEU A 44 -30.67 -31.30 -7.85
CA LEU A 44 -29.48 -30.94 -8.62
C LEU A 44 -29.34 -29.42 -8.78
N VAL A 45 -28.10 -28.95 -8.89
CA VAL A 45 -27.75 -27.54 -9.17
C VAL A 45 -26.74 -27.50 -10.31
N LEU A 46 -26.92 -26.54 -11.23
CA LEU A 46 -26.00 -26.32 -12.36
C LEU A 46 -24.68 -25.74 -11.89
N ILE A 47 -23.57 -26.39 -12.26
CA ILE A 47 -22.23 -25.86 -12.06
C ILE A 47 -21.85 -25.05 -13.30
N SER A 48 -21.75 -23.73 -13.15
CA SER A 48 -21.28 -22.88 -14.25
C SER A 48 -19.76 -23.04 -14.44
N LYS A 49 -19.28 -22.96 -15.69
CA LYS A 49 -17.83 -22.95 -15.99
C LYS A 49 -17.09 -21.78 -15.32
N ASP A 50 -17.83 -20.73 -14.94
CA ASP A 50 -17.30 -19.56 -14.24
C ASP A 50 -17.31 -19.70 -12.70
N GLU A 51 -17.86 -20.80 -12.15
CA GLU A 51 -18.04 -21.00 -10.71
C GLU A 51 -16.76 -21.49 -10.01
N GLN A 52 -15.82 -22.11 -10.76
CA GLN A 52 -14.47 -22.46 -10.28
C GLN A 52 -13.64 -21.23 -9.86
N ALA A 53 -14.05 -20.01 -10.26
CA ALA A 53 -13.37 -18.78 -9.88
C ALA A 53 -13.82 -18.20 -8.52
N PHE A 54 -14.93 -18.70 -7.95
CA PHE A 54 -15.59 -18.05 -6.80
C PHE A 54 -15.83 -18.95 -5.58
N PHE A 55 -15.87 -20.28 -5.72
CA PHE A 55 -16.19 -21.17 -4.60
C PHE A 55 -15.34 -22.45 -4.60
N ASP A 56 -14.03 -22.32 -4.34
CA ASP A 56 -13.24 -23.42 -3.79
C ASP A 56 -13.28 -23.32 -2.26
N ASP A 57 -14.35 -23.86 -1.67
CA ASP A 57 -14.39 -24.24 -0.25
C ASP A 57 -14.95 -25.67 -0.21
N LYS A 58 -14.08 -26.68 -0.14
CA LYS A 58 -14.43 -28.01 0.38
C LYS A 58 -13.78 -28.17 1.76
N PRO A 59 -14.54 -28.57 2.80
CA PRO A 59 -14.00 -28.87 4.12
C PRO A 59 -13.39 -30.27 4.11
N THR A 60 -12.08 -30.39 4.37
CA THR A 60 -11.41 -31.69 4.50
C THR A 60 -11.44 -32.16 5.94
N THR A 61 -11.97 -33.35 6.14
CA THR A 61 -12.03 -34.14 7.37
C THR A 61 -10.66 -34.31 8.01
N VAL A 62 -10.62 -34.16 9.33
CA VAL A 62 -9.45 -34.28 10.20
C VAL A 62 -9.03 -35.76 10.32
N SER A 63 -7.82 -36.10 9.87
CA SER A 63 -7.03 -37.22 10.43
C SER A 63 -5.63 -37.30 9.80
N ASN A 64 -4.66 -36.97 10.67
CA ASN A 64 -3.32 -37.54 10.79
C ASN A 64 -2.12 -36.97 10.01
N THR A 65 -1.24 -36.40 10.86
CA THR A 65 0.19 -36.11 10.70
C THR A 65 0.58 -35.09 9.62
N PRO A 66 0.87 -33.83 9.99
CA PRO A 66 1.57 -32.93 9.10
C PRO A 66 3.00 -33.44 8.93
N LYS A 67 3.26 -34.08 7.79
CA LYS A 67 4.56 -33.96 7.14
C LYS A 67 4.81 -32.45 6.98
N PRO A 68 5.98 -31.90 7.34
CA PRO A 68 6.27 -30.50 7.12
C PRO A 68 6.24 -30.23 5.62
N GLN A 69 5.08 -29.80 5.13
CA GLN A 69 4.96 -29.17 3.82
C GLN A 69 5.79 -27.90 3.94
N THR A 70 6.86 -27.87 3.17
CA THR A 70 7.70 -26.70 2.92
C THR A 70 6.83 -25.45 2.88
N THR A 71 6.87 -24.67 3.95
CA THR A 71 6.22 -23.36 4.00
C THR A 71 6.82 -22.55 2.86
N SER A 72 6.09 -22.37 1.75
CA SER A 72 6.44 -21.33 0.81
C SER A 72 6.44 -20.03 1.61
N ALA A 73 7.61 -19.40 1.77
CA ALA A 73 7.75 -18.23 2.61
C ALA A 73 6.71 -17.17 2.19
N PHE A 74 5.85 -16.77 3.13
CA PHE A 74 4.82 -15.76 2.91
C PHE A 74 5.48 -14.45 2.46
N SER A 75 5.19 -14.02 1.24
CA SER A 75 5.77 -12.81 0.67
C SER A 75 4.87 -11.64 0.99
N SER A 76 5.23 -10.91 2.04
CA SER A 76 4.51 -9.71 2.47
C SER A 76 4.92 -8.46 1.68
N LYS A 77 6.03 -8.50 0.92
CA LYS A 77 6.53 -7.39 0.11
C LYS A 77 6.76 -7.80 -1.35
N GLY A 78 6.79 -6.81 -2.24
CA GLY A 78 7.05 -6.97 -3.66
C GLY A 78 5.90 -6.50 -4.53
N ILE A 79 5.50 -5.24 -4.39
CA ILE A 79 4.59 -4.59 -5.34
C ILE A 79 5.44 -3.68 -6.23
N PHE A 80 5.29 -3.80 -7.54
CA PHE A 80 6.12 -3.06 -8.49
C PHE A 80 5.28 -2.42 -9.60
N VAL A 81 5.78 -1.32 -10.15
CA VAL A 81 5.47 -0.85 -11.49
C VAL A 81 6.57 -1.34 -12.41
N GLY A 82 6.22 -2.16 -13.40
CA GLY A 82 7.10 -2.59 -14.48
C GLY A 82 6.74 -1.86 -15.76
N MET A 83 7.74 -1.42 -16.53
CA MET A 83 7.52 -0.82 -17.86
C MET A 83 8.32 -1.57 -18.91
N HIS A 84 7.63 -2.10 -19.93
CA HIS A 84 8.23 -2.86 -21.01
C HIS A 84 8.01 -2.17 -22.35
N HIS A 85 8.99 -2.25 -23.25
CA HIS A 85 8.87 -1.68 -24.59
C HIS A 85 7.86 -2.47 -25.42
N LYS A 86 6.80 -1.80 -25.86
CA LYS A 86 5.90 -2.30 -26.91
C LYS A 86 6.51 -2.05 -28.29
N ASN A 87 7.19 -0.91 -28.43
CA ASN A 87 8.02 -0.54 -29.57
C ASN A 87 9.03 0.54 -29.14
N ASP A 88 9.72 1.15 -30.10
CA ASP A 88 10.75 2.17 -29.85
C ASP A 88 10.23 3.43 -29.13
N LYS A 89 8.91 3.70 -29.21
CA LYS A 89 8.28 4.91 -28.68
C LYS A 89 7.31 4.66 -27.53
N LEU A 90 6.72 3.47 -27.45
CA LEU A 90 5.67 3.15 -26.49
C LEU A 90 6.17 2.16 -25.45
N LEU A 91 5.92 2.52 -24.19
CA LEU A 91 6.11 1.68 -23.03
C LEU A 91 4.76 1.23 -22.48
N GLU A 92 4.57 -0.06 -22.35
CA GLU A 92 3.46 -0.64 -21.61
C GLU A 92 3.77 -0.63 -20.12
N VAL A 93 2.83 -0.12 -19.32
CA VAL A 93 2.93 -0.05 -17.87
C VAL A 93 2.15 -1.19 -17.24
N PHE A 94 2.82 -1.97 -16.41
CA PHE A 94 2.28 -3.11 -15.69
C PHE A 94 2.35 -2.87 -14.19
N LEU A 95 1.26 -3.18 -13.50
CA LEU A 95 1.27 -3.38 -12.05
C LEU A 95 1.59 -4.83 -11.77
N VAL A 96 2.54 -5.06 -10.87
CA VAL A 96 3.05 -6.39 -10.54
C VAL A 96 2.88 -6.62 -9.05
N ASN A 97 2.22 -7.72 -8.70
CA ASN A 97 2.05 -8.16 -7.33
C ASN A 97 2.78 -9.48 -7.11
N ASN A 98 3.94 -9.40 -6.47
CA ASN A 98 4.69 -10.57 -6.00
C ASN A 98 4.31 -10.96 -4.57
N THR A 99 3.27 -10.37 -3.99
CA THR A 99 2.80 -10.71 -2.64
C THR A 99 1.72 -11.80 -2.68
N ASP A 100 1.38 -12.33 -1.51
CA ASP A 100 0.28 -13.28 -1.33
C ASP A 100 -1.07 -12.60 -1.02
N PHE A 101 -1.14 -11.27 -1.13
CA PHE A 101 -2.37 -10.50 -0.99
C PHE A 101 -3.06 -10.29 -2.33
N GLN A 102 -4.39 -10.21 -2.32
CA GLN A 102 -5.14 -9.58 -3.40
C GLN A 102 -5.20 -8.07 -3.13
N ILE A 103 -5.05 -7.27 -4.18
CA ILE A 103 -4.97 -5.82 -4.03
C ILE A 103 -6.03 -5.15 -4.90
N PRO A 104 -7.22 -4.84 -4.37
CA PRO A 104 -8.12 -3.88 -4.99
C PRO A 104 -7.42 -2.53 -5.14
N TYR A 105 -7.43 -1.96 -6.34
CA TYR A 105 -6.63 -0.77 -6.66
C TYR A 105 -7.30 0.22 -7.61
N THR A 106 -6.81 1.44 -7.58
CA THR A 106 -6.96 2.46 -8.63
C THR A 106 -5.58 2.92 -9.10
N PHE A 107 -5.47 3.21 -10.39
CA PHE A 107 -4.26 3.69 -11.04
C PHE A 107 -4.61 4.87 -11.95
N GLY A 108 -3.82 5.93 -11.89
CA GLY A 108 -4.05 7.12 -12.70
C GLY A 108 -2.85 8.06 -12.78
N GLU A 109 -3.08 9.19 -13.42
CA GLU A 109 -2.11 10.27 -13.61
C GLU A 109 -2.49 11.46 -12.74
N GLU A 110 -1.51 12.12 -12.15
CA GLU A 110 -1.67 13.35 -11.39
C GLU A 110 -0.76 14.45 -11.95
N GLU A 111 -1.37 15.57 -12.35
CA GLU A 111 -0.67 16.77 -12.82
C GLU A 111 -1.38 18.01 -12.28
N SER A 112 -0.63 18.92 -11.66
CA SER A 112 -1.16 20.21 -11.18
C SER A 112 -2.43 20.05 -10.33
N GLN A 113 -2.43 19.08 -9.41
CA GLN A 113 -3.56 18.70 -8.54
C GLN A 113 -4.80 18.13 -9.25
N ASN A 114 -4.76 17.95 -10.57
CA ASN A 114 -5.78 17.22 -11.30
C ASN A 114 -5.42 15.74 -11.38
N TYR A 115 -6.32 14.90 -10.87
CA TYR A 115 -6.19 13.45 -10.96
C TYR A 115 -7.04 12.91 -12.11
N LYS A 116 -6.43 12.09 -12.96
CA LYS A 116 -7.09 11.37 -14.05
C LYS A 116 -6.97 9.87 -13.80
N ALA A 117 -8.08 9.22 -13.49
CA ALA A 117 -8.14 7.76 -13.36
C ALA A 117 -7.94 7.09 -14.73
N ILE A 118 -7.16 6.01 -14.76
CA ILE A 118 -6.85 5.24 -15.98
C ILE A 118 -7.32 3.80 -15.85
N ALA A 119 -7.04 3.17 -14.72
CA ALA A 119 -7.42 1.78 -14.48
C ALA A 119 -7.86 1.58 -13.03
N ALA A 120 -8.75 0.62 -12.81
CA ALA A 120 -9.11 0.12 -11.51
C ALA A 120 -9.41 -1.38 -11.60
N GLY A 121 -9.22 -2.11 -10.52
CA GLY A 121 -9.44 -3.55 -10.53
C GLY A 121 -8.92 -4.23 -9.28
N VAL A 122 -8.73 -5.55 -9.37
CA VAL A 122 -8.14 -6.37 -8.31
C VAL A 122 -6.91 -7.06 -8.86
N LEU A 123 -5.74 -6.67 -8.34
CA LEU A 123 -4.47 -7.28 -8.69
C LEU A 123 -4.28 -8.54 -7.82
N LYS A 124 -4.43 -9.72 -8.45
CA LYS A 124 -4.35 -11.01 -7.77
C LYS A 124 -2.95 -11.25 -7.18
N ALA A 125 -2.88 -12.11 -6.16
CA ALA A 125 -1.60 -12.57 -5.62
C ALA A 125 -0.75 -13.20 -6.72
N LYS A 126 0.57 -12.99 -6.67
CA LYS A 126 1.54 -13.55 -7.63
C LYS A 126 1.17 -13.33 -9.10
N SER A 127 0.63 -12.15 -9.43
CA SER A 127 0.16 -11.82 -10.77
C SER A 127 0.63 -10.44 -11.22
N TYR A 128 0.35 -10.11 -12.48
CA TYR A 128 0.56 -8.79 -13.04
C TYR A 128 -0.64 -8.38 -13.90
N GLN A 129 -0.80 -7.08 -14.12
CA GLN A 129 -1.84 -6.52 -14.98
C GLN A 129 -1.29 -5.31 -15.75
N GLN A 130 -1.51 -5.27 -17.07
CA GLN A 130 -1.23 -4.08 -17.88
C GLN A 130 -2.30 -3.04 -17.61
N VAL A 131 -1.90 -1.79 -17.35
CA VAL A 131 -2.82 -0.72 -16.92
C VAL A 131 -2.72 0.56 -17.72
N HIS A 132 -1.62 0.79 -18.43
CA HIS A 132 -1.41 2.02 -19.17
C HIS A 132 -0.37 1.87 -20.28
N GLU A 133 -0.28 2.87 -21.15
CA GLU A 133 0.75 3.02 -22.17
C GLU A 133 1.30 4.46 -22.14
N LEU A 134 2.62 4.59 -22.10
CA LEU A 134 3.32 5.88 -22.08
C LEU A 134 4.19 6.06 -23.32
N ASN A 135 4.18 7.27 -23.86
CA ASN A 135 5.01 7.62 -25.01
C ASN A 135 6.33 8.23 -24.54
N LEU A 136 7.45 7.57 -24.86
CA LEU A 136 8.80 7.96 -24.47
C LEU A 136 9.23 9.31 -25.07
N ASP A 137 8.71 9.70 -26.24
CA ASP A 137 8.95 11.03 -26.84
C ASP A 137 8.42 12.17 -25.93
N LYS A 138 7.49 11.85 -25.02
CA LYS A 138 6.90 12.80 -24.05
C LYS A 138 7.44 12.63 -22.63
N PHE A 139 8.54 11.90 -22.43
CA PHE A 139 9.07 11.54 -21.11
C PHE A 139 9.19 12.71 -20.13
N GLU A 140 9.76 13.85 -20.56
CA GLU A 140 9.93 15.05 -19.71
C GLU A 140 8.62 15.67 -19.25
N ARG A 141 7.51 15.34 -19.92
CA ARG A 141 6.15 15.84 -19.62
C ARG A 141 5.25 14.76 -19.03
N TRP A 142 5.80 13.62 -18.63
CA TRP A 142 4.96 12.59 -18.02
C TRP A 142 4.40 13.08 -16.67
N PRO A 143 3.08 12.91 -16.46
CA PRO A 143 2.48 13.18 -15.17
C PRO A 143 2.98 12.18 -14.11
N ALA A 144 2.73 12.48 -12.84
CA ALA A 144 3.02 11.52 -11.79
C ALA A 144 2.04 10.35 -11.90
N LEU A 145 2.55 9.11 -11.88
CA LEU A 145 1.70 7.92 -11.81
C LEU A 145 1.32 7.68 -10.36
N VAL A 146 0.03 7.54 -10.10
CA VAL A 146 -0.50 7.33 -8.76
C VAL A 146 -1.16 5.96 -8.68
N PHE A 147 -0.65 5.13 -7.79
CA PHE A 147 -1.23 3.84 -7.42
C PHE A 147 -1.83 3.94 -6.03
N GLN A 148 -3.08 3.51 -5.89
CA GLN A 148 -3.75 3.40 -4.60
C GLN A 148 -4.30 1.99 -4.47
N GLY A 149 -4.06 1.31 -3.35
CA GLY A 149 -4.46 -0.07 -3.15
C GLY A 149 -4.79 -0.42 -1.71
N LEU A 150 -5.64 -1.43 -1.54
CA LEU A 150 -5.99 -2.04 -0.25
C LEU A 150 -5.49 -3.48 -0.23
N PHE A 151 -5.10 -4.01 0.93
CA PHE A 151 -4.64 -5.39 1.03
C PHE A 151 -5.76 -6.30 1.52
N PHE A 152 -6.01 -7.38 0.79
CA PHE A 152 -6.98 -8.40 1.15
C PHE A 152 -6.38 -9.80 1.11
N LYS A 153 -6.60 -10.58 2.16
CA LYS A 153 -6.34 -12.01 2.22
C LYS A 153 -7.35 -12.64 3.17
N ALA A 154 -7.99 -13.73 2.76
CA ALA A 154 -8.88 -14.49 3.62
C ALA A 154 -8.09 -15.18 4.75
N GLY A 155 -8.66 -15.18 5.95
CA GLY A 155 -8.05 -15.76 7.16
C GLY A 155 -7.24 -14.76 8.00
N PRO A 156 -6.64 -15.22 9.10
CA PRO A 156 -5.85 -14.37 10.00
C PRO A 156 -4.65 -13.77 9.25
N THR A 157 -4.62 -12.45 9.16
CA THR A 157 -3.51 -11.71 8.54
C THR A 157 -3.21 -10.45 9.33
N GLN A 158 -2.00 -9.92 9.17
CA GLN A 158 -1.63 -8.65 9.77
C GLN A 158 -2.39 -7.51 9.08
N TYR A 159 -3.04 -6.67 9.89
CA TYR A 159 -3.67 -5.46 9.40
C TYR A 159 -2.64 -4.57 8.65
N ARG A 160 -3.06 -4.02 7.51
CA ARG A 160 -2.27 -3.11 6.69
C ARG A 160 -3.08 -1.88 6.33
N ASP A 161 -2.41 -0.75 6.34
CA ASP A 161 -3.03 0.51 5.93
C ASP A 161 -3.23 0.58 4.42
N PRO A 162 -4.21 1.38 3.97
CA PRO A 162 -4.32 1.75 2.57
C PRO A 162 -2.99 2.29 2.06
N PHE A 163 -2.63 1.83 0.87
CA PHE A 163 -1.33 2.08 0.30
C PHE A 163 -1.46 3.01 -0.89
N VAL A 164 -0.83 4.17 -0.79
CA VAL A 164 -0.79 5.17 -1.86
C VAL A 164 0.66 5.44 -2.22
N GLN A 165 0.97 5.37 -3.51
CA GLN A 165 2.29 5.68 -4.04
C GLN A 165 2.20 6.57 -5.25
N ARG A 166 3.07 7.59 -5.27
CA ARG A 166 3.22 8.55 -6.36
C ARG A 166 4.61 8.41 -6.98
N LEU A 167 4.67 8.04 -8.25
CA LEU A 167 5.90 7.90 -8.99
C LEU A 167 6.05 9.06 -9.98
N LYS A 168 7.08 9.88 -9.78
CA LYS A 168 7.54 10.86 -10.76
C LYS A 168 8.91 10.46 -11.27
N PHE A 169 9.05 10.36 -12.58
CA PHE A 169 10.29 9.88 -13.19
C PHE A 169 11.23 11.04 -13.52
N ARG A 170 12.52 10.79 -13.33
CA ARG A 170 13.61 11.64 -13.83
C ARG A 170 14.54 10.74 -14.63
N ALA A 171 15.01 11.23 -15.78
CA ALA A 171 15.84 10.44 -16.71
C ALA A 171 17.06 9.82 -15.99
N SER A 172 17.70 10.56 -15.10
CA SER A 172 18.89 10.12 -14.35
C SER A 172 18.71 8.85 -13.51
N ASN A 173 17.48 8.59 -13.03
CA ASN A 173 17.16 7.42 -12.22
C ASN A 173 16.31 6.39 -12.98
N PHE A 174 15.55 6.82 -13.99
CA PHE A 174 14.68 5.94 -14.76
C PHE A 174 15.46 4.88 -15.51
N TYR A 175 16.48 5.27 -16.30
CA TYR A 175 17.22 4.30 -17.11
C TYR A 175 18.09 3.34 -16.29
N LYS A 176 18.38 3.70 -15.03
CA LYS A 176 19.12 2.85 -14.09
C LYS A 176 18.26 1.74 -13.47
N SER A 177 16.94 1.83 -13.56
CA SER A 177 16.03 0.82 -13.00
C SER A 177 15.78 -0.37 -13.93
N LYS A 178 16.61 -0.53 -14.97
CA LYS A 178 16.50 -1.62 -15.93
C LYS A 178 16.77 -2.96 -15.24
N ALA A 179 15.75 -3.83 -15.21
CA ALA A 179 15.77 -5.13 -14.57
C ALA A 179 14.69 -6.05 -15.17
N GLU A 180 14.73 -7.34 -14.80
CA GLU A 180 13.63 -8.27 -15.10
C GLU A 180 12.39 -7.88 -14.27
N ILE A 181 11.27 -7.66 -14.94
CA ILE A 181 9.98 -7.36 -14.31
C ILE A 181 9.47 -8.65 -13.61
N PRO A 182 9.29 -8.64 -12.27
CA PRO A 182 8.80 -9.82 -11.55
C PRO A 182 7.44 -10.29 -12.09
N GLN A 183 7.20 -11.60 -12.07
CA GLN A 183 6.01 -12.27 -12.64
C GLN A 183 5.80 -12.15 -14.16
N LEU A 184 6.17 -11.04 -14.78
CA LEU A 184 6.12 -10.87 -16.23
C LEU A 184 7.28 -11.57 -16.95
N LYS A 185 8.44 -11.72 -16.28
CA LYS A 185 9.64 -12.39 -16.82
C LYS A 185 10.15 -11.76 -18.12
N LYS A 186 10.00 -10.45 -18.24
CA LYS A 186 10.49 -9.63 -19.36
C LYS A 186 11.41 -8.53 -18.82
N ASP A 187 12.39 -8.14 -19.62
CA ASP A 187 13.24 -6.99 -19.31
C ASP A 187 12.47 -5.68 -19.45
N GLY A 188 12.70 -4.76 -18.53
CA GLY A 188 12.06 -3.46 -18.55
C GLY A 188 12.58 -2.55 -17.45
N TYR A 189 11.86 -1.48 -17.16
CA TYR A 189 12.14 -0.57 -16.05
C TYR A 189 11.27 -0.95 -14.86
N VAL A 190 11.87 -1.19 -13.69
CA VAL A 190 11.17 -1.72 -12.51
C VAL A 190 11.27 -0.75 -11.34
N PHE A 191 10.14 -0.39 -10.76
CA PHE A 191 10.05 0.48 -9.60
C PHE A 191 9.25 -0.20 -8.51
N GLN A 192 9.87 -0.47 -7.36
CA GLN A 192 9.18 -1.04 -6.22
C GLN A 192 8.33 0.03 -5.53
N LEU A 193 7.04 -0.24 -5.39
CA LEU A 193 6.09 0.66 -4.74
C LEU A 193 6.16 0.54 -3.21
N ASP A 194 6.37 -0.67 -2.68
CA ASP A 194 6.28 -0.96 -1.24
C ASP A 194 7.64 -0.96 -0.52
N ALA A 195 8.63 -0.29 -1.12
CA ALA A 195 9.92 -0.04 -0.50
C ALA A 195 9.76 1.08 0.55
N SER A 196 9.84 0.70 1.83
CA SER A 196 9.89 1.64 2.94
C SER A 196 11.24 2.37 2.95
N GLY A 197 11.31 3.54 2.33
CA GLY A 197 12.45 4.47 2.39
C GLY A 197 13.44 4.39 1.22
N LYS A 198 13.48 5.46 0.41
CA LYS A 198 14.37 5.76 -0.76
C LYS A 198 14.45 4.68 -1.87
N PRO A 199 14.56 5.09 -3.15
CA PRO A 199 14.65 4.15 -4.27
C PRO A 199 15.86 3.21 -4.10
N PRO A 200 15.75 1.95 -4.54
CA PRO A 200 16.78 0.93 -4.34
C PRO A 200 18.10 1.39 -4.94
N GLN A 201 19.11 1.57 -4.08
CA GLN A 201 20.49 1.61 -4.54
C GLN A 201 20.90 0.18 -4.94
N PRO A 202 21.76 0.01 -5.95
CA PRO A 202 22.24 -1.31 -6.35
C PRO A 202 22.93 -1.98 -5.15
N LEU A 203 22.45 -3.16 -4.76
CA LEU A 203 23.12 -3.98 -3.75
C LEU A 203 24.43 -4.53 -4.33
N ASP A 204 25.55 -3.92 -3.98
CA ASP A 204 26.88 -4.51 -4.17
C ASP A 204 27.03 -5.71 -3.25
N LYS A 205 27.05 -6.91 -3.84
CA LYS A 205 27.15 -8.21 -3.16
C LYS A 205 28.44 -8.37 -2.33
N GLU A 206 29.42 -7.49 -2.49
CA GLU A 206 30.71 -7.54 -1.81
C GLU A 206 30.67 -6.92 -0.40
N LYS A 207 29.89 -5.86 -0.16
CA LYS A 207 29.77 -5.23 1.17
C LYS A 207 29.03 -6.10 2.20
N LEU A 208 28.16 -7.00 1.74
CA LEU A 208 27.40 -7.90 2.62
C LEU A 208 28.29 -9.01 3.23
N ARG A 209 29.40 -9.36 2.57
CA ARG A 209 30.36 -10.35 3.11
C ARG A 209 31.19 -9.77 4.25
N GLU A 210 31.63 -8.52 4.14
CA GLU A 210 32.45 -7.87 5.18
C GLU A 210 31.67 -7.59 6.49
N GLN A 211 30.37 -7.28 6.39
CA GLN A 211 29.51 -7.06 7.56
C GLN A 211 29.12 -8.36 8.30
N MET A 212 29.23 -9.53 7.68
CA MET A 212 28.99 -10.82 8.36
C MET A 212 30.26 -11.42 9.01
N LEU A 213 31.45 -10.92 8.67
CA LEU A 213 32.74 -11.41 9.17
C LEU A 213 33.27 -10.63 10.38
N SER A 214 32.76 -9.42 10.65
CA SER A 214 33.17 -8.60 11.79
C SER A 214 32.17 -8.71 12.94
N GLY A 215 32.27 -9.83 13.68
CA GLY A 215 31.52 -10.05 14.91
C GLY A 215 31.86 -9.01 15.98
N LYS A 216 30.91 -8.12 16.27
CA LYS A 216 30.81 -7.44 17.57
C LYS A 216 29.39 -7.59 18.09
N LYS A 217 29.26 -8.37 19.17
CA LYS A 217 28.11 -8.38 20.08
C LYS A 217 27.91 -6.97 20.63
N GLN A 218 26.71 -6.44 20.53
CA GLN A 218 26.20 -5.43 21.45
C GLN A 218 24.78 -5.80 21.87
N GLU A 219 24.58 -5.69 23.17
CA GLU A 219 23.49 -6.23 23.96
C GLU A 219 22.16 -5.51 23.72
N GLU A 220 21.09 -6.26 23.99
CA GLU A 220 19.71 -5.85 24.00
C GLU A 220 19.49 -4.67 24.95
N SER A 221 18.99 -3.55 24.43
CA SER A 221 18.21 -2.60 25.22
C SER A 221 16.80 -2.57 24.64
N GLU A 222 15.85 -2.89 25.50
CA GLU A 222 14.43 -3.01 25.20
C GLU A 222 13.87 -1.66 24.71
N PHE A 223 13.23 -1.66 23.55
CA PHE A 223 12.25 -0.64 23.18
C PHE A 223 10.96 -1.34 22.76
N GLN A 224 9.96 -1.32 23.64
CA GLN A 224 8.59 -1.63 23.28
C GLN A 224 8.08 -0.53 22.34
N ILE A 225 7.75 -0.86 21.10
CA ILE A 225 6.97 0.03 20.24
C ILE A 225 5.72 -0.70 19.76
N ARG A 226 4.59 -0.17 20.22
CA ARG A 226 3.22 -0.57 19.91
C ARG A 226 2.94 -0.39 18.42
N SER A 227 2.17 -1.34 17.92
CA SER A 227 1.54 -1.49 16.60
C SER A 227 1.07 -0.20 15.93
N ILE A 228 1.51 0.00 14.68
CA ILE A 228 1.04 1.06 13.78
C ILE A 228 -0.32 0.64 13.18
N LYS A 229 -1.39 1.26 13.68
CA LYS A 229 -2.63 1.53 12.94
C LYS A 229 -2.39 2.80 12.10
N LYS A 230 -3.14 2.99 11.00
CA LYS A 230 -3.34 4.24 10.24
C LYS A 230 -2.70 5.44 10.93
N ASN A 231 -1.75 6.11 10.30
CA ASN A 231 -1.32 7.44 10.75
C ASN A 231 -2.52 8.39 10.60
N LYS A 232 -3.33 8.36 11.64
CA LYS A 232 -4.25 9.37 12.12
C LYS A 232 -3.70 9.62 13.52
N GLY A 233 -2.84 10.62 13.65
CA GLY A 233 -2.24 11.02 14.92
C GLY A 233 -0.73 11.03 14.96
N LEU A 234 -0.02 11.22 13.84
CA LEU A 234 1.38 11.64 13.94
C LEU A 234 1.38 13.07 14.50
N THR A 235 1.49 13.17 15.83
CA THR A 235 1.52 14.43 16.57
C THR A 235 2.98 14.80 16.83
N GLN A 236 3.47 15.88 16.23
CA GLN A 236 4.80 16.42 16.54
C GLN A 236 4.65 17.55 17.56
N THR A 237 5.61 17.72 18.48
CA THR A 237 5.67 18.87 19.37
C THR A 237 7.01 19.56 19.18
N ILE A 238 7.00 20.85 18.90
CA ILE A 238 8.20 21.65 18.71
C ILE A 238 8.19 22.78 19.73
N ASP A 239 9.25 22.82 20.52
CA ASP A 239 9.46 23.83 21.54
C ASP A 239 10.29 24.97 20.96
N LEU A 240 9.69 26.15 20.90
CA LEU A 240 10.27 27.36 20.33
C LEU A 240 10.91 28.27 21.39
N HIS A 241 11.08 27.82 22.64
CA HIS A 241 11.78 28.61 23.66
C HIS A 241 13.25 28.85 23.26
N ALA A 242 13.73 30.07 23.51
CA ALA A 242 15.08 30.52 23.19
C ALA A 242 16.19 29.62 23.80
N GLU A 243 15.90 28.97 24.93
CA GLU A 243 16.83 28.09 25.66
C GLU A 243 17.15 26.79 24.90
N ASN A 244 16.32 26.38 23.94
CA ASN A 244 16.58 25.21 23.11
C ASN A 244 17.52 25.49 21.92
N PHE A 245 17.90 26.76 21.69
CA PHE A 245 18.72 27.16 20.56
C PHE A 245 20.04 27.78 21.03
N PRO A 246 21.19 27.12 20.81
CA PRO A 246 22.52 27.63 21.19
C PRO A 246 22.86 28.98 20.57
N ASP A 247 22.29 29.27 19.39
CA ASP A 247 22.56 30.46 18.58
C ASP A 247 21.52 31.60 18.75
N ALA A 248 20.64 31.49 19.76
CA ALA A 248 19.57 32.46 19.97
C ALA A 248 20.10 33.91 20.21
N PRO A 249 19.63 34.90 19.44
CA PRO A 249 20.01 36.31 19.67
C PRO A 249 19.56 36.81 21.06
N LYS A 250 20.41 37.57 21.75
CA LYS A 250 20.08 38.18 23.06
C LYS A 250 19.15 39.40 22.95
N ASP A 251 19.03 39.96 21.74
CA ASP A 251 18.19 41.12 21.44
C ASP A 251 16.74 40.68 21.17
N LYS A 252 15.76 41.33 21.81
CA LYS A 252 14.35 40.88 21.82
C LYS A 252 13.72 40.84 20.44
N ASP A 253 13.99 41.85 19.61
CA ASP A 253 13.39 41.94 18.27
C ASP A 253 13.98 40.89 17.34
N LYS A 254 15.29 40.63 17.45
CA LYS A 254 15.99 39.59 16.67
C LYS A 254 15.63 38.18 17.13
N LEU A 255 15.38 38.02 18.44
CA LEU A 255 14.95 36.75 19.01
C LEU A 255 13.56 36.37 18.48
N LEU A 256 12.63 37.31 18.42
CA LEU A 256 11.29 37.05 17.88
C LEU A 256 11.35 36.58 16.42
N SER A 257 12.11 37.28 15.58
CA SER A 257 12.29 36.87 14.17
C SER A 257 12.93 35.49 14.06
N PHE A 258 13.95 35.20 14.87
CA PHE A 258 14.59 33.88 14.89
C PHE A 258 13.63 32.75 15.30
N GLN A 259 12.80 32.96 16.33
CA GLN A 259 11.80 31.98 16.76
C GLN A 259 10.72 31.73 15.69
N ILE A 260 10.40 32.76 14.93
CA ILE A 260 9.48 32.69 13.80
C ILE A 260 10.06 31.91 12.62
N ASP A 261 11.33 32.14 12.26
CA ASP A 261 11.99 31.40 11.19
C ASP A 261 12.07 29.90 11.54
N GLN A 262 12.34 29.60 12.81
CA GLN A 262 12.34 28.23 13.30
C GLN A 262 10.94 27.59 13.27
N PHE A 263 9.89 28.38 13.57
CA PHE A 263 8.50 27.94 13.43
C PHE A 263 8.16 27.60 11.96
N GLU A 264 8.55 28.46 11.01
CA GLU A 264 8.28 28.22 9.59
C GLU A 264 9.00 26.97 9.09
N SER A 265 10.30 26.83 9.40
CA SER A 265 11.07 25.64 9.04
C SER A 265 10.46 24.37 9.63
N ALA A 266 10.03 24.42 10.89
CA ALA A 266 9.39 23.31 11.58
C ALA A 266 8.04 22.93 10.96
N LEU A 267 7.23 23.92 10.55
CA LEU A 267 5.96 23.70 9.89
C LEU A 267 6.16 23.06 8.52
N ASP A 268 7.12 23.56 7.73
CA ASP A 268 7.44 23.03 6.41
C ASP A 268 7.96 21.59 6.50
N GLU A 269 8.83 21.29 7.46
CA GLU A 269 9.29 19.93 7.72
C GLU A 269 8.14 18.99 8.11
N ALA A 270 7.23 19.46 8.97
CA ALA A 270 6.06 18.68 9.39
C ALA A 270 5.12 18.39 8.21
N ILE A 271 4.91 19.37 7.32
CA ILE A 271 4.15 19.20 6.09
C ILE A 271 4.84 18.19 5.16
N ILE A 272 6.14 18.33 4.93
CA ILE A 272 6.92 17.42 4.07
C ILE A 272 6.92 15.99 4.64
N ALA A 273 6.99 15.84 5.96
CA ALA A 273 6.98 14.56 6.65
C ALA A 273 5.58 13.93 6.74
N GLY A 274 4.51 14.64 6.35
CA GLY A 274 3.14 14.15 6.44
C GLY A 274 2.66 13.99 7.89
N VAL A 275 3.08 14.90 8.76
CA VAL A 275 2.62 14.97 10.15
C VAL A 275 1.16 15.40 10.19
N ASP A 276 0.33 14.69 10.95
CA ASP A 276 -1.10 14.97 11.04
C ASP A 276 -1.41 16.24 11.84
N GLU A 277 -0.73 16.39 12.98
CA GLU A 277 -0.94 17.48 13.93
C GLU A 277 0.43 17.92 14.48
N ILE A 278 0.67 19.21 14.58
CA ILE A 278 1.89 19.75 15.19
C ILE A 278 1.52 20.73 16.30
N THR A 279 2.18 20.60 17.45
CA THR A 279 2.01 21.49 18.61
C THR A 279 3.25 22.34 18.77
N PHE A 280 3.09 23.66 18.67
CA PHE A 280 4.14 24.64 18.90
C PHE A 280 4.05 25.17 20.32
N VAL A 281 5.10 24.96 21.12
CA VAL A 281 5.21 25.51 22.47
C VAL A 281 5.94 26.85 22.37
N HIS A 282 5.23 27.95 22.64
CA HIS A 282 5.73 29.33 22.52
C HIS A 282 5.79 30.06 23.87
N GLY A 283 5.42 29.40 24.97
CA GLY A 283 5.44 29.95 26.33
C GLY A 283 4.28 30.90 26.64
N VAL A 284 4.19 31.33 27.91
CA VAL A 284 3.10 32.14 28.48
C VAL A 284 3.41 33.64 28.60
N GLY A 285 4.42 34.14 27.88
CA GLY A 285 4.88 35.53 27.97
C GLY A 285 3.84 36.58 27.50
N ASN A 286 4.28 37.71 26.96
CA ASN A 286 3.37 38.81 26.53
C ASN A 286 2.44 38.46 25.34
N GLY A 287 2.44 37.22 24.85
CA GLY A 287 1.54 36.74 23.80
C GLY A 287 1.91 37.14 22.37
N VAL A 288 3.00 37.89 22.16
CA VAL A 288 3.44 38.36 20.83
C VAL A 288 3.75 37.18 19.89
N LEU A 289 4.53 36.20 20.36
CA LEU A 289 4.88 35.01 19.57
C LEU A 289 3.66 34.15 19.25
N ARG A 290 2.72 34.00 20.20
CA ARG A 290 1.44 33.29 19.99
C ARG A 290 0.64 33.91 18.85
N LEU A 291 0.45 35.23 18.89
CA LEU A 291 -0.36 35.95 17.91
C LEU A 291 0.25 35.80 16.50
N GLU A 292 1.57 35.91 16.42
CA GLU A 292 2.27 35.83 15.14
C GLU A 292 2.27 34.40 14.55
N ILE A 293 2.40 33.37 15.39
CA ILE A 293 2.22 31.97 14.98
C ILE A 293 0.79 31.74 14.46
N GLN A 294 -0.23 32.17 15.20
CA GLN A 294 -1.63 31.99 14.79
C GLN A 294 -1.96 32.75 13.50
N ARG A 295 -1.40 33.96 13.32
CA ARG A 295 -1.53 34.74 12.09
C ARG A 295 -0.99 33.98 10.88
N ARG A 296 0.19 33.36 11.01
CA ARG A 296 0.82 32.58 9.93
C ARG A 296 0.09 31.27 9.65
N LEU A 297 -0.30 30.54 10.69
CA LEU A 297 -1.09 29.31 10.54
C LEU A 297 -2.40 29.58 9.78
N GLY A 298 -3.10 30.68 10.08
CA GLY A 298 -4.32 31.06 9.38
C GLY A 298 -4.12 31.52 7.92
N GLN A 299 -2.88 31.86 7.53
CA GLN A 299 -2.54 32.22 6.16
C GLN A 299 -2.00 31.04 5.34
N ASN A 300 -1.67 29.92 5.99
CA ASN A 300 -1.07 28.77 5.33
C ASN A 300 -2.15 27.84 4.75
N PRO A 301 -2.20 27.62 3.42
CA PRO A 301 -3.24 26.80 2.79
C PRO A 301 -3.13 25.30 3.11
N GLN A 302 -2.01 24.84 3.68
CA GLN A 302 -1.79 23.44 4.08
C GLN A 302 -2.19 23.16 5.53
N VAL A 303 -2.70 24.17 6.24
CA VAL A 303 -3.23 24.04 7.60
C VAL A 303 -4.75 23.97 7.53
N GLU A 304 -5.33 22.87 8.01
CA GLU A 304 -6.79 22.67 8.03
C GLU A 304 -7.44 23.57 9.09
N TYR A 305 -6.90 23.56 10.30
CA TYR A 305 -7.30 24.42 11.40
C TYR A 305 -6.20 24.52 12.47
N PHE A 306 -6.28 25.52 13.34
CA PHE A 306 -5.43 25.61 14.52
C PHE A 306 -6.27 25.95 15.77
N LYS A 307 -5.80 25.53 16.94
CA LYS A 307 -6.41 25.81 18.25
C LYS A 307 -5.34 25.91 19.33
N ASP A 308 -5.64 26.56 20.44
CA ASP A 308 -4.78 26.48 21.61
C ASP A 308 -4.68 25.01 22.08
N ALA A 309 -3.48 24.53 22.39
CA ALA A 309 -3.23 23.14 22.76
C ALA A 309 -3.77 22.81 24.17
N GLN A 310 -3.93 21.52 24.47
CA GLN A 310 -4.56 21.04 25.72
C GLN A 310 -3.90 21.65 26.98
N LYS A 311 -4.70 22.37 27.77
CA LYS A 311 -4.27 23.09 28.98
C LYS A 311 -3.66 22.17 30.04
N GLU A 312 -4.07 20.90 30.12
CA GLU A 312 -3.55 19.97 31.12
C GLU A 312 -2.10 19.51 30.85
N LYS A 313 -1.60 19.61 29.60
CA LYS A 313 -0.25 19.13 29.22
C LYS A 313 0.78 20.24 28.96
N PHE A 314 0.35 21.40 28.47
CA PHE A 314 1.28 22.46 28.02
C PHE A 314 0.97 23.85 28.64
N GLY A 315 0.03 23.94 29.57
CA GLY A 315 -0.44 25.22 30.11
C GLY A 315 -1.12 26.09 29.04
N TYR A 316 -1.01 27.42 29.16
CA TYR A 316 -1.56 28.40 28.19
C TYR A 316 -0.60 28.73 27.03
N GLY A 317 0.53 28.03 26.92
CA GLY A 317 1.68 28.46 26.12
C GLY A 317 1.92 27.65 24.85
N ALA A 318 0.90 27.01 24.28
CA ALA A 318 1.07 26.18 23.09
C ALA A 318 -0.11 26.27 22.11
N THR A 319 0.19 26.16 20.82
CA THR A 319 -0.77 26.18 19.71
C THR A 319 -0.66 24.88 18.92
N LEU A 320 -1.77 24.17 18.74
CA LEU A 320 -1.88 22.97 17.90
C LEU A 320 -2.40 23.36 16.51
N ALA A 321 -1.70 22.90 15.47
CA ALA A 321 -2.11 23.02 14.08
C ALA A 321 -2.40 21.63 13.49
N LYS A 322 -3.52 21.49 12.79
CA LYS A 322 -3.88 20.32 11.99
C LYS A 322 -3.40 20.56 10.56
N ILE A 323 -2.60 19.65 10.03
CA ILE A 323 -2.06 19.71 8.67
C ILE A 323 -2.92 18.81 7.75
N LEU A 324 -3.11 19.26 6.51
CA LEU A 324 -3.92 18.60 5.46
C LEU A 324 -3.29 17.32 4.88
#